data_AF-A0A2N5KF66-F1
#
_entry.id   AF-A0A2N5KF66-F1
#
_cell.length_a   1.000
_cell.length_b   1.000
_cell.length_c   1.000
_cell.angle_alpha   90.00
_cell.angle_beta   90.00
_cell.angle_gamma   90.00
#
_symmetry.space_group_name_H-M   'P 1'
#
loop_
_entity.id
_entity.type
_entity.pdbx_description
1 polymer ?
#
loop_
_entity_poly.entity_id
_entity_poly.type
_entity_poly.pdbx_seq_one_letter_code
_entity_poly.pdbx_strand_id
1 'polypeptide(L)'
;MPQERGWPVSGAASVRSALTTTLALWEVLFEDQAAYLNTFTGQQARFEDPNARANELARVVNKTWRFPEQAEEAAAYLHRESRRRRDAYFGVHLYEELQPGRRLAANAVEFVRSLWVDGDGAKVPPEWPAPGAVVRSSEGREHFYWPLEVPIHKDEAAKLNKRMAVAMGADKGKAGLATVLRVPGTFNYKRETPELVTLEITGERYSADEISAAVPELPGPGTRATPRRPTKTPPWASTSRGAEFDLVEWMNHHGVPVGSEVLDGRGRKWRLLECPIAPPGKEHSDGVYIGHHASGAPWFQCYHDHGEGFTWRDVRPTFEPNCYVPWWVKAVAKNG
;
A
#
# COMPACT_ATOMS: atom_id res chain seq x y z
N MET A 1 10.31 -34.89 30.63
CA MET A 1 9.41 -33.75 30.91
C MET A 1 10.24 -32.47 30.85
N PRO A 2 10.06 -31.59 29.84
CA PRO A 2 10.83 -30.36 29.77
C PRO A 2 10.21 -29.31 30.70
N GLN A 3 11.04 -28.72 31.55
CA GLN A 3 10.69 -27.64 32.48
C GLN A 3 10.29 -26.37 31.71
N GLU A 4 9.09 -25.87 32.00
CA GLU A 4 8.62 -24.56 31.59
C GLU A 4 9.48 -23.48 32.28
N ARG A 5 10.31 -22.77 31.50
CA ARG A 5 10.97 -21.55 31.98
C ARG A 5 9.93 -20.42 31.97
N GLY A 6 9.33 -20.18 33.13
CA GLY A 6 8.48 -19.02 33.37
C GLY A 6 9.27 -17.71 33.19
N TRP A 7 8.71 -16.78 32.42
CA TRP A 7 9.21 -15.40 32.33
C TRP A 7 8.96 -14.68 33.67
N PRO A 8 9.90 -13.86 34.18
CA PRO A 8 9.71 -13.16 35.44
C PRO A 8 8.59 -12.12 35.31
N VAL A 9 7.51 -12.32 36.06
CA VAL A 9 6.42 -11.35 36.21
C VAL A 9 6.76 -10.43 37.39
N SER A 10 7.36 -9.26 37.12
CA SER A 10 7.50 -8.18 38.12
C SER A 10 6.32 -7.20 37.98
N GLY A 11 5.25 -7.49 38.72
CA GLY A 11 3.86 -7.22 38.35
C GLY A 11 3.27 -5.81 38.47
N ALA A 12 4.03 -4.74 38.75
CA ALA A 12 3.43 -3.39 38.81
C ALA A 12 4.38 -2.25 38.43
N ALA A 13 5.63 -2.24 38.92
CA ALA A 13 6.60 -1.19 38.61
C ALA A 13 7.07 -1.26 37.14
N SER A 14 7.36 -2.47 36.64
CA SER A 14 7.69 -2.71 35.22
C SER A 14 6.51 -2.44 34.29
N VAL A 15 5.28 -2.67 34.76
CA VAL A 15 4.06 -2.38 33.99
C VAL A 15 3.84 -0.87 33.87
N ARG A 16 3.99 -0.12 34.97
CA ARG A 16 3.91 1.33 34.95
C ARG A 16 5.01 1.93 34.08
N SER A 17 6.26 1.47 34.17
CA SER A 17 7.33 1.98 33.30
C SER A 17 7.03 1.72 31.82
N ALA A 18 6.48 0.57 31.47
CA ALA A 18 6.13 0.22 30.10
C ALA A 18 4.94 1.06 29.55
N LEU A 19 3.92 1.29 30.37
CA LEU A 19 2.79 2.18 30.00
C LEU A 19 3.26 3.64 29.85
N THR A 20 4.04 4.14 30.81
CA THR A 20 4.64 5.48 30.74
C THR A 20 5.49 5.64 29.48
N THR A 21 6.20 4.60 29.05
CA THR A 21 6.97 4.64 27.79
C THR A 21 6.06 4.86 26.57
N THR A 22 4.94 4.15 26.47
CA THR A 22 3.98 4.35 25.37
C THR A 22 3.36 5.75 25.41
N LEU A 23 2.93 6.19 26.59
CA LEU A 23 2.29 7.49 26.77
C LEU A 23 3.25 8.65 26.44
N ALA A 24 4.51 8.55 26.85
CA ALA A 24 5.53 9.54 26.52
C ALA A 24 5.75 9.69 25.01
N LEU A 25 5.72 8.58 24.25
CA LEU A 25 5.77 8.66 22.79
C LEU A 25 4.55 9.43 22.25
N TRP A 26 3.34 9.09 22.68
CA TRP A 26 2.13 9.74 22.15
C TRP A 26 2.02 11.21 22.54
N GLU A 27 2.49 11.59 23.73
CA GLU A 27 2.61 12.99 24.14
C GLU A 27 3.53 13.77 23.20
N VAL A 28 4.70 13.21 22.88
CA VAL A 28 5.64 13.82 21.91
C VAL A 28 5.01 13.95 20.52
N LEU A 29 4.31 12.90 20.05
CA LEU A 29 3.81 12.83 18.68
C LEU A 29 2.53 13.64 18.43
N PHE A 30 1.63 13.71 19.42
CA PHE A 30 0.28 14.24 19.26
C PHE A 30 0.02 15.49 20.09
N GLU A 31 0.84 15.76 21.11
CA GLU A 31 0.67 16.84 22.08
C GLU A 31 -0.76 16.94 22.62
N ASP A 32 -1.39 18.09 22.43
CA ASP A 32 -2.72 18.47 22.89
C ASP A 32 -3.82 18.17 21.85
N GLN A 33 -3.51 17.51 20.72
CA GLN A 33 -4.53 17.20 19.71
C GLN A 33 -5.65 16.35 20.31
N ALA A 34 -6.90 16.77 20.09
CA ALA A 34 -8.07 16.01 20.51
C ALA A 34 -8.75 15.36 19.29
N ALA A 35 -8.62 14.04 19.15
CA ALA A 35 -9.12 13.29 18.00
C ALA A 35 -9.16 11.78 18.33
N TYR A 36 -9.11 10.91 17.33
CA TYR A 36 -9.15 9.46 17.53
C TYR A 36 -7.80 8.77 17.24
N LEU A 37 -7.30 8.03 18.21
CA LEU A 37 -6.15 7.14 18.08
C LEU A 37 -6.60 5.76 17.58
N ASN A 38 -5.93 5.26 16.54
CA ASN A 38 -6.08 3.87 16.10
C ASN A 38 -5.03 2.96 16.76
N THR A 39 -5.47 1.80 17.22
CA THR A 39 -4.58 0.70 17.64
C THR A 39 -4.90 -0.56 16.87
N PHE A 40 -3.87 -1.33 16.55
CA PHE A 40 -3.98 -2.59 15.80
C PHE A 40 -3.19 -3.68 16.53
N THR A 41 -3.80 -4.84 16.73
CA THR A 41 -3.11 -6.01 17.30
C THR A 41 -3.34 -7.25 16.46
N GLY A 42 -2.36 -8.13 16.38
CA GLY A 42 -2.45 -9.39 15.64
C GLY A 42 -1.56 -10.45 16.25
N GLN A 43 -1.95 -11.71 16.13
CA GLN A 43 -1.11 -12.84 16.51
C GLN A 43 -0.34 -13.30 15.28
N GLN A 44 0.93 -13.67 15.40
CA GLN A 44 1.65 -14.26 14.28
C GLN A 44 0.97 -15.56 13.86
N ALA A 45 0.56 -15.66 12.58
CA ALA A 45 -0.17 -16.82 12.06
C ALA A 45 0.65 -18.12 12.20
N ARG A 46 1.98 -18.01 12.16
CA ARG A 46 2.93 -19.11 12.40
C ARG A 46 2.79 -19.81 13.75
N PHE A 47 2.11 -19.19 14.72
CA PHE A 47 1.83 -19.83 16.00
C PHE A 47 0.76 -20.93 15.92
N GLU A 48 -0.03 -20.94 14.84
CA GLU A 48 -1.12 -21.88 14.63
C GLU A 48 -0.95 -22.70 13.36
N ASP A 49 -0.36 -22.10 12.33
CA ASP A 49 -0.07 -22.76 11.06
C ASP A 49 1.41 -22.57 10.69
N PRO A 50 2.23 -23.64 10.73
CA PRO A 50 3.64 -23.55 10.35
C PRO A 50 3.84 -23.22 8.85
N ASN A 51 2.81 -23.37 8.01
CA ASN A 51 2.84 -23.03 6.59
C ASN A 51 2.31 -21.62 6.29
N ALA A 52 1.93 -20.85 7.32
CA ALA A 52 1.47 -19.49 7.16
C ALA A 52 2.52 -18.64 6.42
N ARG A 53 2.05 -17.66 5.64
CA ARG A 53 2.97 -16.78 4.93
C ARG A 53 3.84 -16.01 5.91
N ALA A 54 5.07 -15.72 5.49
CA ALA A 54 5.97 -14.91 6.29
C ALA A 54 5.30 -13.59 6.70
N ASN A 55 5.32 -13.30 8.00
CA ASN A 55 4.75 -12.08 8.61
C ASN A 55 3.22 -11.96 8.54
N GLU A 56 2.52 -13.05 8.21
CA GLU A 56 1.06 -13.08 8.24
C GLU A 56 0.56 -12.96 9.69
N LEU A 57 -0.41 -12.08 9.89
CA LEU A 57 -1.07 -11.89 11.18
C LEU A 57 -2.46 -12.51 11.15
N ALA A 58 -2.73 -13.36 12.14
CA ALA A 58 -4.04 -13.92 12.43
C ALA A 58 -4.72 -13.15 13.57
N ARG A 59 -6.04 -13.34 13.71
CA ARG A 59 -6.88 -12.75 14.77
C ARG A 59 -6.67 -11.23 14.88
N VAL A 60 -6.61 -10.54 13.75
CA VAL A 60 -6.37 -9.10 13.74
C VAL A 60 -7.52 -8.34 14.40
N VAL A 61 -7.20 -7.38 15.26
CA VAL A 61 -8.17 -6.52 15.94
C VAL A 61 -7.73 -5.07 15.77
N ASN A 62 -8.63 -4.25 15.22
CA ASN A 62 -8.48 -2.80 15.17
C ASN A 62 -9.39 -2.18 16.23
N LYS A 63 -8.88 -1.21 16.98
CA LYS A 63 -9.65 -0.41 17.93
C LYS A 63 -9.37 1.08 17.75
N THR A 64 -10.34 1.86 18.18
CA THR A 64 -10.34 3.32 18.14
C THR A 64 -10.52 3.83 19.56
N TRP A 65 -9.79 4.88 19.91
CA TRP A 65 -9.79 5.49 21.24
C TRP A 65 -9.87 7.00 21.10
N ARG A 66 -10.67 7.67 21.93
CA ARG A 66 -10.60 9.13 22.03
C ARG A 66 -9.26 9.52 22.67
N PHE A 67 -8.56 10.43 22.04
CA PHE A 67 -7.28 10.94 22.54
C PHE A 67 -7.46 12.42 22.86
N PRO A 68 -6.93 12.91 24.01
CA PRO A 68 -6.10 12.18 24.97
C PRO A 68 -6.87 11.36 26.01
N GLU A 69 -8.21 11.46 26.09
CA GLU A 69 -8.99 10.98 27.23
C GLU A 69 -8.87 9.48 27.50
N GLN A 70 -8.68 8.67 26.45
CA GLN A 70 -8.54 7.22 26.53
C GLN A 70 -7.13 6.72 26.19
N ALA A 71 -6.12 7.60 26.20
CA ALA A 71 -4.74 7.21 25.90
C ALA A 71 -4.22 6.14 26.87
N GLU A 72 -4.42 6.31 28.18
CA GLU A 72 -3.99 5.31 29.17
C GLU A 72 -4.71 3.96 28.99
N GLU A 73 -6.00 3.99 28.67
CA GLU A 73 -6.79 2.78 28.38
C GLU A 73 -6.27 2.05 27.13
N ALA A 74 -5.95 2.80 26.07
CA ALA A 74 -5.41 2.29 24.83
C ALA A 74 -4.04 1.64 25.05
N ALA A 75 -3.15 2.30 25.78
CA ALA A 75 -1.85 1.76 26.17
C ALA A 75 -2.05 0.48 27.01
N ALA A 76 -2.86 0.52 28.06
CA ALA A 76 -3.15 -0.64 28.90
C ALA A 76 -3.70 -1.83 28.11
N TYR A 77 -4.54 -1.58 27.10
CA TYR A 77 -5.00 -2.60 26.16
C TYR A 77 -3.85 -3.22 25.36
N LEU A 78 -3.02 -2.41 24.70
CA LEU A 78 -1.90 -2.88 23.86
C LEU A 78 -0.90 -3.72 24.66
N HIS A 79 -0.54 -3.27 25.87
CA HIS A 79 0.37 -3.99 26.76
C HIS A 79 -0.20 -5.34 27.21
N ARG A 80 -1.50 -5.38 27.53
CA ARG A 80 -2.20 -6.62 27.88
C ARG A 80 -2.26 -7.60 26.72
N GLU A 81 -2.54 -7.12 25.50
CA GLU A 81 -2.55 -7.97 24.31
C GLU A 81 -1.15 -8.46 23.95
N SER A 82 -0.12 -7.64 24.14
CA SER A 82 1.27 -8.05 23.96
C SER A 82 1.63 -9.23 24.84
N ARG A 83 1.27 -9.22 26.14
CA ARG A 83 1.46 -10.37 27.04
C ARG A 83 0.75 -11.65 26.58
N ARG A 84 -0.25 -11.53 25.71
CA ARG A 84 -0.95 -12.65 25.07
C ARG A 84 -0.32 -13.05 23.73
N ARG A 85 0.94 -12.68 23.51
CA ARG A 85 1.74 -12.98 22.30
C ARG A 85 1.13 -12.40 21.03
N ARG A 86 0.63 -11.16 21.13
CA ARG A 86 0.11 -10.40 20.00
C ARG A 86 1.01 -9.21 19.74
N ASP A 87 1.41 -9.02 18.48
CA ASP A 87 2.08 -7.79 18.08
C ASP A 87 1.12 -6.61 18.26
N ALA A 88 1.67 -5.51 18.77
CA ALA A 88 0.93 -4.31 19.15
C ALA A 88 1.43 -3.12 18.33
N TYR A 89 0.48 -2.42 17.69
CA TYR A 89 0.76 -1.30 16.81
C TYR A 89 -0.20 -0.13 17.06
N PHE A 90 0.23 1.07 16.68
CA PHE A 90 -0.56 2.29 16.77
C PHE A 90 -0.50 3.09 15.47
N GLY A 91 -1.55 3.86 15.18
CA GLY A 91 -1.56 4.83 14.08
C GLY A 91 -0.58 5.95 14.38
N VAL A 92 0.31 6.26 13.44
CA VAL A 92 1.39 7.23 13.62
C VAL A 92 0.93 8.69 13.65
N HIS A 93 -0.37 8.92 13.45
CA HIS A 93 -1.10 10.17 13.62
C HIS A 93 -2.54 9.86 14.06
N LEU A 94 -3.31 10.89 14.41
CA LEU A 94 -4.72 10.77 14.81
C LEU A 94 -5.69 10.84 13.62
N TYR A 95 -6.96 10.55 13.85
CA TYR A 95 -8.03 10.55 12.85
C TYR A 95 -9.24 11.36 13.33
N GLU A 96 -9.92 12.07 12.43
CA GLU A 96 -11.12 12.89 12.72
C GLU A 96 -12.34 12.05 13.06
N GLU A 97 -12.57 10.99 12.29
CA GLU A 97 -13.66 10.05 12.51
C GLU A 97 -13.19 8.65 12.16
N LEU A 98 -13.30 7.73 13.12
CA LEU A 98 -12.87 6.34 12.94
C LEU A 98 -14.02 5.41 13.25
N GLN A 99 -14.77 5.01 12.21
CA GLN A 99 -15.52 3.77 12.28
C GLN A 99 -14.54 2.60 12.47
N PRO A 100 -14.87 1.59 13.30
CA PRO A 100 -13.99 0.44 13.54
C PRO A 100 -13.47 -0.17 12.24
N GLY A 101 -12.15 -0.29 12.11
CA GLY A 101 -11.50 -0.91 10.95
C GLY A 101 -11.30 0.00 9.71
N ARG A 102 -11.70 1.28 9.73
CA ARG A 102 -11.50 2.21 8.60
C ARG A 102 -10.32 3.18 8.80
N ARG A 103 -9.12 2.62 8.89
CA ARG A 103 -7.87 3.41 8.89
C ARG A 103 -7.53 3.85 7.46
N LEU A 104 -8.26 4.83 6.95
CA LEU A 104 -8.11 5.37 5.61
C LEU A 104 -7.52 6.78 5.67
N ALA A 105 -6.74 7.15 4.65
CA ALA A 105 -6.18 8.51 4.53
C ALA A 105 -7.25 9.61 4.58
N ALA A 106 -8.44 9.33 4.04
CA ALA A 106 -9.58 10.23 4.07
C ALA A 106 -10.03 10.61 5.49
N ASN A 107 -9.78 9.73 6.47
CA ASN A 107 -10.21 9.92 7.85
C ASN A 107 -9.11 10.52 8.75
N ALA A 108 -7.90 10.69 8.23
CA ALA A 108 -6.80 11.31 8.97
C ALA A 108 -7.13 12.76 9.32
N VAL A 109 -6.72 13.22 10.50
CA VAL A 109 -6.85 14.64 10.89
C VAL A 109 -6.22 15.53 9.82
N GLU A 110 -6.85 16.66 9.54
CA GLU A 110 -6.38 17.61 8.53
C GLU A 110 -4.93 18.07 8.78
N PHE A 111 -4.55 18.27 10.04
CA PHE A 111 -3.21 18.70 10.44
C PHE A 111 -2.54 17.68 11.38
N VAL A 112 -1.29 17.30 11.08
CA VAL A 112 -0.50 16.36 11.88
C VAL A 112 0.67 17.08 12.58
N ARG A 113 1.04 16.60 13.77
CA ARG A 113 2.08 17.20 14.63
C ARG A 113 3.46 16.56 14.51
N SER A 114 3.61 15.52 13.69
CA SER A 114 4.89 14.80 13.56
C SER A 114 5.05 14.22 12.16
N LEU A 115 6.29 14.18 11.69
CA LEU A 115 6.72 13.37 10.57
C LEU A 115 7.25 12.02 11.05
N TRP A 116 7.24 11.01 10.19
CA TRP A 116 7.66 9.66 10.54
C TRP A 116 8.31 8.93 9.37
N VAL A 117 9.26 8.05 9.70
CA VAL A 117 9.85 7.11 8.74
C VAL A 117 10.08 5.75 9.41
N ASP A 118 9.60 4.67 8.80
CA ASP A 118 9.98 3.30 9.18
C ASP A 118 11.33 2.97 8.53
N GLY A 119 12.40 3.00 9.32
CA GLY A 119 13.77 2.95 8.83
C GLY A 119 14.09 1.66 8.10
N ASP A 120 13.48 0.54 8.51
CA ASP A 120 13.72 -0.79 7.93
C ASP A 120 15.23 -1.13 7.73
N GLY A 121 16.06 -0.71 8.69
CA GLY A 121 17.52 -0.90 8.65
C GLY A 121 18.31 0.31 8.17
N ALA A 122 17.65 1.29 7.56
CA ALA A 122 18.26 2.56 7.22
C ALA A 122 18.50 3.43 8.46
N LYS A 123 19.47 4.35 8.35
CA LYS A 123 19.88 5.27 9.42
C LYS A 123 19.66 6.70 8.97
N VAL A 124 19.29 7.55 9.93
CA VAL A 124 19.13 8.98 9.70
C VAL A 124 20.48 9.57 9.29
N PRO A 125 20.56 10.26 8.14
CA PRO A 125 21.79 10.93 7.73
C PRO A 125 22.22 11.97 8.77
N PRO A 126 23.53 12.08 9.10
CA PRO A 126 24.02 13.00 10.13
C PRO A 126 23.76 14.48 9.82
N GLU A 127 23.54 14.82 8.55
CA GLU A 127 23.20 16.16 8.08
C GLU A 127 21.71 16.53 8.27
N TRP A 128 20.86 15.58 8.64
CA TRP A 128 19.44 15.86 8.94
C TRP A 128 19.27 16.25 10.40
N PRO A 129 18.19 17.00 10.72
CA PRO A 129 17.72 17.13 12.09
C PRO A 129 17.62 15.76 12.78
N ALA A 130 18.09 15.67 14.02
CA ALA A 130 17.99 14.43 14.78
C ALA A 130 16.52 14.13 15.07
N PRO A 131 16.09 12.85 15.09
CA PRO A 131 14.72 12.52 15.48
C PRO A 131 14.43 12.93 16.92
N GLY A 132 13.25 13.53 17.16
CA GLY A 132 12.76 13.83 18.50
C GLY A 132 12.37 12.58 19.29
N ALA A 133 12.02 11.50 18.58
CA ALA A 133 11.80 10.18 19.15
C ALA A 133 12.24 9.06 18.20
N VAL A 134 12.84 8.01 18.77
CA VAL A 134 13.29 6.81 18.07
C VAL A 134 12.72 5.58 18.77
N VAL A 135 12.02 4.73 18.01
CA VAL A 135 11.54 3.45 18.50
C VAL A 135 12.31 2.33 17.84
N ARG A 136 12.99 1.51 18.64
CA ARG A 136 13.67 0.30 18.18
C ARG A 136 12.70 -0.86 18.25
N SER A 137 12.26 -1.35 17.10
CA SER A 137 11.26 -2.42 16.97
C SER A 137 11.86 -3.83 17.04
N SER A 138 13.15 -3.94 16.72
CA SER A 138 14.05 -5.08 16.92
C SER A 138 15.47 -4.57 16.69
N GLU A 139 16.48 -5.39 16.95
CA GLU A 139 17.88 -5.08 16.66
C GLU A 139 18.06 -4.59 15.20
N GLY A 140 18.63 -3.40 15.05
CA GLY A 140 18.87 -2.74 13.77
C GLY A 140 17.61 -2.36 12.97
N ARG A 141 16.43 -2.33 13.59
CA ARG A 141 15.17 -1.94 12.94
C ARG A 141 14.45 -0.87 13.74
N GLU A 142 14.78 0.38 13.45
CA GLU A 142 14.18 1.55 14.07
C GLU A 142 13.13 2.20 13.19
N HIS A 143 12.17 2.86 13.82
CA HIS A 143 11.38 3.91 13.19
C HIS A 143 11.57 5.24 13.92
N PHE A 144 11.60 6.31 13.13
CA PHE A 144 12.04 7.63 13.54
C PHE A 144 10.88 8.62 13.42
N TYR A 145 10.83 9.56 14.37
CA TYR A 145 9.81 10.60 14.41
C TYR A 145 10.44 11.98 14.58
N TRP A 146 9.93 12.96 13.85
CA TRP A 146 10.28 14.36 13.98
C TRP A 146 9.04 15.15 14.38
N PRO A 147 8.87 15.40 15.69
CA PRO A 147 7.83 16.28 16.19
C PRO A 147 7.98 17.68 15.61
N LEU A 148 6.85 18.29 15.25
CA LEU A 148 6.82 19.60 14.62
C LEU A 148 6.51 20.69 15.65
N GLU A 149 7.08 21.87 15.46
CA GLU A 149 6.74 23.07 16.23
C GLU A 149 5.30 23.54 15.92
N VAL A 150 4.91 23.43 14.65
CA VAL A 150 3.59 23.81 14.14
C VAL A 150 3.03 22.64 13.31
N PRO A 151 1.76 22.25 13.52
CA PRO A 151 1.14 21.22 12.70
C PRO A 151 1.09 21.59 11.22
N ILE A 152 1.31 20.62 10.34
CA ILE A 152 1.20 20.80 8.88
C ILE A 152 0.07 19.95 8.30
N HIS A 153 -0.39 20.32 7.11
CA HIS A 153 -1.47 19.59 6.44
C HIS A 153 -1.05 18.14 6.13
N LYS A 154 -1.96 17.18 6.33
CA LYS A 154 -1.70 15.73 6.20
C LYS A 154 -1.09 15.33 4.85
N ASP A 155 -1.49 15.98 3.76
CA ASP A 155 -0.96 15.69 2.42
C ASP A 155 0.48 16.18 2.24
N GLU A 156 0.84 17.28 2.92
CA GLU A 156 2.21 17.79 2.96
C GLU A 156 3.09 16.83 3.75
N ALA A 157 2.64 16.42 4.94
CA ALA A 157 3.32 15.41 5.75
C ALA A 157 3.53 14.10 4.98
N ALA A 158 2.52 13.59 4.29
CA ALA A 158 2.64 12.37 3.50
C ALA A 158 3.69 12.49 2.36
N LYS A 159 3.79 13.66 1.71
CA LYS A 159 4.82 13.94 0.70
C LYS A 159 6.21 13.99 1.33
N LEU A 160 6.36 14.70 2.44
CA LEU A 160 7.65 14.86 3.11
C LEU A 160 8.13 13.54 3.73
N ASN A 161 7.26 12.78 4.40
CA ASN A 161 7.56 11.42 4.89
C ASN A 161 8.05 10.52 3.75
N LYS A 162 7.41 10.58 2.58
CA LYS A 162 7.82 9.79 1.42
C LYS A 162 9.20 10.22 0.92
N ARG A 163 9.45 11.53 0.84
CA ARG A 163 10.73 12.08 0.43
C ARG A 163 11.85 11.68 1.38
N MET A 164 11.62 11.79 2.69
CA MET A 164 12.54 11.31 3.73
C MET A 164 12.79 9.81 3.61
N ALA A 165 11.73 9.00 3.48
CA ALA A 165 11.87 7.55 3.33
C ALA A 165 12.69 7.16 2.09
N VAL A 166 12.49 7.83 0.95
CA VAL A 166 13.29 7.57 -0.25
C VAL A 166 14.75 7.98 -0.05
N ALA A 167 15.00 9.20 0.43
CA ALA A 167 16.36 9.72 0.56
C ALA A 167 17.19 8.93 1.58
N MET A 168 16.57 8.43 2.65
CA MET A 168 17.21 7.57 3.64
C MET A 168 17.37 6.10 3.18
N GLY A 169 16.67 5.68 2.13
CA GLY A 169 16.63 4.27 1.71
C GLY A 169 15.75 3.36 2.60
N ALA A 170 14.74 3.94 3.23
CA ALA A 170 13.84 3.31 4.19
C ALA A 170 12.55 2.76 3.55
N ASP A 171 11.62 2.23 4.36
CA ASP A 171 10.34 1.69 3.84
C ASP A 171 9.38 2.79 3.39
N LYS A 172 9.33 2.98 2.06
CA LYS A 172 8.47 3.95 1.37
C LYS A 172 6.97 3.64 1.54
N GLY A 173 6.62 2.38 1.81
CA GLY A 173 5.24 1.92 2.01
C GLY A 173 4.63 2.43 3.32
N LYS A 174 5.45 2.92 4.26
CA LYS A 174 5.03 3.44 5.57
C LYS A 174 4.95 4.96 5.63
N ALA A 175 5.15 5.65 4.52
CA ALA A 175 5.01 7.11 4.47
C ALA A 175 3.55 7.61 4.49
N GLY A 176 2.57 6.72 4.25
CA GLY A 176 1.17 7.09 4.05
C GLY A 176 0.36 7.26 5.35
N LEU A 177 -0.82 7.87 5.22
CA LEU A 177 -1.77 8.19 6.30
C LEU A 177 -2.59 7.00 6.81
N ALA A 178 -2.27 5.80 6.36
CA ALA A 178 -2.83 4.54 6.85
C ALA A 178 -1.76 3.70 7.55
N THR A 179 -0.67 4.32 8.01
CA THR A 179 0.48 3.62 8.60
C THR A 179 0.21 3.27 10.06
N VAL A 180 0.69 2.09 10.48
CA VAL A 180 0.83 1.73 11.89
C VAL A 180 2.23 1.21 12.10
N LEU A 181 2.81 1.54 13.24
CA LEU A 181 4.13 1.09 13.67
C LEU A 181 4.06 0.51 15.08
N ARG A 182 5.11 -0.18 15.50
CA ARG A 182 5.12 -0.93 16.76
C ARG A 182 5.11 0.01 17.96
N VAL A 183 4.47 -0.44 19.03
CA VAL A 183 4.30 0.34 20.26
C VAL A 183 5.44 0.04 21.22
N PRO A 184 6.17 1.05 21.73
CA PRO A 184 7.24 0.80 22.70
C PRO A 184 6.70 0.31 24.05
N GLY A 185 7.51 -0.49 24.73
CA GLY A 185 7.13 -1.22 25.94
C GLY A 185 6.34 -2.51 25.67
N THR A 186 6.10 -2.85 24.40
CA THR A 186 5.49 -4.13 23.98
C THR A 186 6.53 -5.04 23.33
N PHE A 187 6.21 -6.31 23.11
CA PHE A 187 7.09 -7.27 22.42
C PHE A 187 6.73 -7.42 20.94
N ASN A 188 7.76 -7.49 20.10
CA ASN A 188 7.69 -7.89 18.70
C ASN A 188 7.79 -9.41 18.59
N TYR A 189 6.74 -10.06 18.10
CA TYR A 189 6.65 -11.52 17.99
C TYR A 189 6.96 -12.04 16.60
N LYS A 190 7.32 -11.16 15.65
CA LYS A 190 7.63 -11.52 14.25
C LYS A 190 8.71 -12.62 14.15
N ARG A 191 9.70 -12.61 15.04
CA ARG A 191 10.80 -13.59 15.11
C ARG A 191 10.57 -14.64 16.19
N GLU A 192 11.32 -15.74 16.12
CA GLU A 192 11.23 -16.84 17.10
C GLU A 192 11.42 -16.35 18.54
N THR A 193 12.51 -15.61 18.79
CA THR A 193 12.74 -14.91 20.05
C THR A 193 12.04 -13.56 20.01
N PRO A 194 11.07 -13.30 20.91
CA PRO A 194 10.42 -11.99 20.98
C PRO A 194 11.40 -10.92 21.47
N GLU A 195 11.37 -9.76 20.84
CA GLU A 195 12.22 -8.62 21.20
C GLU A 195 11.37 -7.51 21.82
N LEU A 196 11.88 -6.89 22.89
CA LEU A 196 11.21 -5.74 23.50
C LEU A 196 11.37 -4.52 22.58
N VAL A 197 10.26 -3.86 22.26
CA VAL A 197 10.25 -2.59 21.54
C VAL A 197 10.63 -1.49 22.50
N THR A 198 11.72 -0.78 22.25
CA THR A 198 12.24 0.28 23.14
C THR A 198 12.07 1.67 22.54
N LEU A 199 12.12 2.69 23.38
CA LEU A 199 11.93 4.09 23.01
C LEU A 199 13.10 4.93 23.54
N GLU A 200 13.57 5.85 22.71
CA GLU A 200 14.49 6.92 23.06
C GLU A 200 13.81 8.24 22.65
N ILE A 201 13.73 9.22 23.57
CA ILE A 201 13.16 10.55 23.33
C ILE A 201 14.23 11.58 23.63
N THR A 202 14.44 12.51 22.71
CA THR A 202 15.19 13.76 22.96
C THR A 202 14.24 14.92 23.21
N GLY A 203 13.05 14.90 22.58
CA GLY A 203 12.03 15.95 22.69
C GLY A 203 12.26 17.13 21.76
N GLU A 204 13.28 17.06 20.89
CA GLU A 204 13.57 18.09 19.89
C GLU A 204 12.38 18.24 18.92
N ARG A 205 12.09 19.49 18.57
CA ARG A 205 11.04 19.89 17.64
C ARG A 205 11.63 20.75 16.53
N TYR A 206 11.06 20.64 15.34
CA TYR A 206 11.52 21.40 14.18
C TYR A 206 10.33 21.96 13.39
N SER A 207 10.57 23.03 12.65
CA SER A 207 9.65 23.43 11.61
C SER A 207 9.70 22.43 10.44
N ALA A 208 8.60 22.31 9.69
CA ALA A 208 8.58 21.48 8.48
C ALA A 208 9.56 21.99 7.41
N ASP A 209 9.80 23.31 7.38
CA ASP A 209 10.75 23.94 6.46
C ASP A 209 12.19 23.55 6.77
N GLU A 210 12.59 23.48 8.05
CA GLU A 210 13.94 23.03 8.43
C GLU A 210 14.18 21.57 8.02
N ILE A 211 13.22 20.69 8.29
CA ILE A 211 13.31 19.28 7.87
C ILE A 211 13.32 19.21 6.34
N SER A 212 12.48 19.99 5.68
CA SER A 212 12.43 20.04 4.23
C SER A 212 13.78 20.51 3.64
N ALA A 213 14.38 21.56 4.16
CA ALA A 213 15.66 22.09 3.68
C ALA A 213 16.80 21.06 3.79
N ALA A 214 16.80 20.21 4.81
CA ALA A 214 17.81 19.17 5.01
C ALA A 214 17.61 17.91 4.13
N VAL A 215 16.37 17.61 3.75
CA VAL A 215 16.04 16.38 3.03
C VAL A 215 16.09 16.63 1.52
N PRO A 216 16.91 15.88 0.74
CA PRO A 216 17.01 16.04 -0.70
C PRO A 216 15.63 16.02 -1.36
N GLU A 217 15.43 16.91 -2.33
CA GLU A 217 14.24 16.83 -3.16
C GLU A 217 14.21 15.46 -3.84
N LEU A 218 13.02 14.85 -3.88
CA LEU A 218 12.84 13.73 -4.80
C LEU A 218 13.18 14.26 -6.19
N PRO A 219 13.83 13.48 -7.06
CA PRO A 219 13.91 13.85 -8.46
C PRO A 219 12.50 14.20 -8.89
N GLY A 220 12.26 15.47 -9.19
CA GLY A 220 10.99 15.86 -9.77
C GLY A 220 10.78 15.00 -11.01
N PRO A 221 9.53 14.76 -11.45
CA PRO A 221 9.37 14.50 -12.87
C PRO A 221 10.09 15.65 -13.58
N GLY A 222 11.25 15.35 -14.20
CA GLY A 222 12.19 16.38 -14.65
C GLY A 222 11.45 17.48 -15.40
N THR A 223 11.80 18.74 -15.11
CA THR A 223 11.20 19.92 -15.72
C THR A 223 11.22 19.83 -17.24
N ARG A 224 10.10 19.41 -17.82
CA ARG A 224 9.72 19.72 -19.19
C ARG A 224 8.33 20.33 -19.08
N ALA A 225 8.23 21.60 -19.46
CA ALA A 225 6.98 22.36 -19.42
C ALA A 225 5.83 21.50 -19.95
N THR A 226 4.84 21.25 -19.10
CA THR A 226 3.62 20.53 -19.49
C THR A 226 2.81 21.41 -20.43
N PRO A 227 2.56 21.01 -21.68
CA PRO A 227 1.45 21.60 -22.43
C PRO A 227 0.16 21.18 -21.72
N ARG A 228 -0.77 22.13 -21.57
CA ARG A 228 -2.11 21.87 -21.02
C ARG A 228 -2.75 20.66 -21.69
N ARG A 229 -3.37 19.81 -20.87
CA ARG A 229 -4.28 18.72 -21.22
C ARG A 229 -5.16 19.07 -22.42
N PRO A 230 -5.00 18.42 -23.59
CA PRO A 230 -6.02 18.43 -24.63
C PRO A 230 -7.18 17.51 -24.20
N THR A 231 -8.40 17.97 -24.40
CA THR A 231 -9.65 17.43 -23.85
C THR A 231 -10.25 16.23 -24.61
N LYS A 232 -9.46 15.44 -25.36
CA LYS A 232 -10.03 14.34 -26.16
C LYS A 232 -9.35 13.00 -25.88
N THR A 233 -10.00 12.17 -25.05
CA THR A 233 -9.83 10.72 -25.06
C THR A 233 -10.52 10.16 -26.31
N PRO A 234 -9.95 9.18 -27.05
CA PRO A 234 -10.64 8.56 -28.18
C PRO A 234 -11.90 7.80 -27.71
N PRO A 235 -13.00 7.78 -28.50
CA PRO A 235 -14.32 7.30 -28.07
C PRO A 235 -14.33 5.87 -27.50
N TRP A 236 -13.50 5.00 -28.05
CA TRP A 236 -13.49 3.56 -27.74
C TRP A 236 -12.67 3.20 -26.48
N ALA A 237 -11.91 4.13 -25.90
CA ALA A 237 -11.05 3.89 -24.73
C ALA A 237 -11.74 4.25 -23.39
N SER A 238 -13.08 4.31 -23.36
CA SER A 238 -13.82 4.68 -22.15
C SER A 238 -13.67 3.62 -21.04
N THR A 239 -12.82 3.91 -20.04
CA THR A 239 -12.90 3.30 -18.70
C THR A 239 -13.81 4.09 -17.76
N SER A 240 -14.65 4.99 -18.29
CA SER A 240 -15.74 5.62 -17.53
C SER A 240 -16.81 4.58 -17.23
N ARG A 241 -17.27 4.51 -15.97
CA ARG A 241 -18.35 3.59 -15.54
C ARG A 241 -19.55 3.71 -16.50
N GLY A 242 -19.78 2.66 -17.30
CA GLY A 242 -21.01 2.49 -18.08
C GLY A 242 -20.91 2.56 -19.61
N ALA A 243 -19.75 2.77 -20.23
CA ALA A 243 -19.63 2.61 -21.69
C ALA A 243 -19.18 1.19 -22.05
N GLU A 244 -19.96 0.51 -22.90
CA GLU A 244 -19.71 -0.86 -23.37
C GLU A 244 -18.60 -0.87 -24.43
N PHE A 245 -17.76 -1.92 -24.47
CA PHE A 245 -16.68 -2.04 -25.44
C PHE A 245 -17.25 -2.33 -26.84
N ASP A 246 -17.11 -1.39 -27.78
CA ASP A 246 -17.55 -1.59 -29.17
C ASP A 246 -16.52 -2.40 -29.96
N LEU A 247 -16.76 -3.71 -30.08
CA LEU A 247 -15.90 -4.63 -30.81
C LEU A 247 -15.86 -4.33 -32.32
N VAL A 248 -16.94 -3.80 -32.91
CA VAL A 248 -17.01 -3.51 -34.34
C VAL A 248 -16.15 -2.30 -34.68
N GLU A 249 -16.26 -1.23 -33.89
CA GLU A 249 -15.38 -0.07 -34.04
C GLU A 249 -13.92 -0.45 -33.81
N TRP A 250 -13.63 -1.30 -32.81
CA TRP A 250 -12.27 -1.79 -32.54
C TRP A 250 -11.71 -2.59 -33.72
N MET A 251 -12.47 -3.53 -34.30
CA MET A 251 -12.02 -4.31 -35.46
C MET A 251 -11.69 -3.42 -36.66
N ASN A 252 -12.54 -2.42 -36.94
CA ASN A 252 -12.33 -1.46 -38.01
C ASN A 252 -11.07 -0.61 -37.78
N HIS A 253 -10.86 -0.15 -36.55
CA HIS A 253 -9.69 0.67 -36.21
C HIS A 253 -8.38 -0.10 -36.35
N HIS A 254 -8.37 -1.38 -35.96
CA HIS A 254 -7.17 -2.23 -35.99
C HIS A 254 -6.99 -3.01 -37.29
N GLY A 255 -7.88 -2.83 -38.27
CA GLY A 255 -7.78 -3.48 -39.58
C GLY A 255 -7.88 -5.01 -39.49
N VAL A 256 -8.70 -5.53 -38.57
CA VAL A 256 -8.85 -6.97 -38.38
C VAL A 256 -9.55 -7.57 -39.61
N PRO A 257 -8.92 -8.53 -40.33
CA PRO A 257 -9.49 -9.08 -41.55
C PRO A 257 -10.61 -10.05 -41.19
N VAL A 258 -11.86 -9.58 -41.28
CA VAL A 258 -13.06 -10.36 -40.98
C VAL A 258 -13.92 -10.63 -42.21
N GLY A 259 -14.53 -11.81 -42.26
CA GLY A 259 -15.59 -12.15 -43.20
C GLY A 259 -16.96 -11.68 -42.71
N SER A 260 -18.03 -12.25 -43.28
CA SER A 260 -19.39 -11.90 -42.88
C SER A 260 -19.68 -12.24 -41.41
N GLU A 261 -20.55 -11.45 -40.79
CA GLU A 261 -21.11 -11.72 -39.46
C GLU A 261 -21.79 -13.09 -39.45
N VAL A 262 -21.59 -13.84 -38.37
CA VAL A 262 -22.21 -15.14 -38.15
C VAL A 262 -23.05 -15.04 -36.87
N LEU A 263 -24.36 -15.14 -37.00
CA LEU A 263 -25.26 -15.10 -35.84
C LEU A 263 -25.29 -16.48 -35.17
N ASP A 264 -25.00 -16.54 -33.88
CA ASP A 264 -25.22 -17.73 -33.05
C ASP A 264 -25.80 -17.36 -31.67
N GLY A 265 -26.20 -18.37 -30.89
CA GLY A 265 -26.80 -18.18 -29.56
C GLY A 265 -25.84 -17.62 -28.48
N ARG A 266 -24.57 -17.31 -28.80
CA ARG A 266 -23.57 -16.77 -27.87
C ARG A 266 -23.34 -15.27 -28.02
N GLY A 267 -24.00 -14.61 -28.98
CA GLY A 267 -23.90 -13.18 -29.27
C GLY A 267 -23.59 -12.92 -30.74
N ARG A 268 -23.08 -11.73 -31.08
CA ARG A 268 -22.59 -11.45 -32.44
C ARG A 268 -21.13 -11.89 -32.55
N LYS A 269 -20.79 -12.59 -33.63
CA LYS A 269 -19.42 -13.00 -33.93
C LYS A 269 -19.10 -12.81 -35.40
N TRP A 270 -17.82 -12.63 -35.68
CA TRP A 270 -17.26 -12.48 -37.02
C TRP A 270 -16.23 -13.56 -37.25
N ARG A 271 -16.29 -14.17 -38.43
CA ARG A 271 -15.25 -15.10 -38.86
C ARG A 271 -14.01 -14.30 -39.21
N LEU A 272 -12.86 -14.66 -38.65
CA LEU A 272 -11.59 -14.10 -39.12
C LEU A 272 -11.22 -14.75 -40.46
N LEU A 273 -10.73 -13.95 -41.40
CA LEU A 273 -10.21 -14.48 -42.68
C LEU A 273 -8.85 -15.16 -42.48
N GLU A 274 -8.14 -14.81 -41.41
CA GLU A 274 -6.84 -15.35 -41.04
C GLU A 274 -6.79 -15.65 -39.53
N CYS A 275 -6.12 -16.73 -39.13
CA CYS A 275 -5.94 -17.07 -37.73
C CYS A 275 -4.76 -16.28 -37.12
N PRO A 276 -4.97 -15.44 -36.10
CA PRO A 276 -3.91 -14.60 -35.52
C PRO A 276 -2.88 -15.37 -34.70
N ILE A 277 -3.17 -16.63 -34.37
CA ILE A 277 -2.32 -17.49 -33.53
C ILE A 277 -1.84 -18.73 -34.29
N ALA A 278 -2.02 -18.77 -35.62
CA ALA A 278 -1.54 -19.88 -36.42
C ALA A 278 -0.01 -19.91 -36.46
N PRO A 279 0.61 -21.09 -36.29
CA PRO A 279 2.05 -21.23 -36.50
C PRO A 279 2.42 -21.06 -38.00
N PRO A 280 3.65 -20.61 -38.31
CA PRO A 280 4.09 -20.39 -39.68
C PRO A 280 3.94 -21.63 -40.57
N GLY A 281 3.48 -21.44 -41.81
CA GLY A 281 3.42 -22.49 -42.83
C GLY A 281 2.17 -23.38 -42.81
N LYS A 282 1.14 -23.03 -42.01
CA LYS A 282 -0.15 -23.70 -42.06
C LYS A 282 -1.24 -22.80 -42.68
N GLU A 283 -1.84 -23.27 -43.77
CA GLU A 283 -3.01 -22.64 -44.39
C GLU A 283 -4.26 -22.87 -43.53
N HIS A 284 -5.03 -21.82 -43.27
CA HIS A 284 -6.27 -21.87 -42.50
C HIS A 284 -7.24 -20.84 -43.06
N SER A 285 -8.32 -21.29 -43.72
CA SER A 285 -9.30 -20.43 -44.40
C SER A 285 -10.66 -20.36 -43.68
N ASP A 286 -10.83 -21.07 -42.56
CA ASP A 286 -12.06 -21.11 -41.76
C ASP A 286 -11.83 -21.40 -40.25
N GLY A 287 -12.90 -21.56 -39.46
CA GLY A 287 -12.80 -22.08 -38.09
C GLY A 287 -12.32 -21.12 -36.98
N VAL A 288 -12.14 -19.82 -37.24
CA VAL A 288 -11.68 -18.83 -36.24
C VAL A 288 -12.65 -17.67 -36.12
N TYR A 289 -12.95 -17.28 -34.88
CA TYR A 289 -13.97 -16.29 -34.57
C TYR A 289 -13.53 -15.34 -33.46
N ILE A 290 -13.93 -14.08 -33.60
CA ILE A 290 -14.03 -13.13 -32.50
C ILE A 290 -15.48 -12.68 -32.38
N GLY A 291 -15.91 -12.37 -31.18
CA GLY A 291 -17.27 -11.93 -30.95
C GLY A 291 -17.41 -11.23 -29.62
N HIS A 292 -18.62 -10.80 -29.32
CA HIS A 292 -18.98 -10.33 -27.99
C HIS A 292 -20.20 -11.07 -27.49
N HIS A 293 -20.24 -11.31 -26.19
CA HIS A 293 -21.43 -11.83 -25.53
C HIS A 293 -22.55 -10.79 -25.53
N ALA A 294 -23.77 -11.21 -25.18
CA ALA A 294 -24.89 -10.29 -24.97
C ALA A 294 -24.62 -9.22 -23.89
N SER A 295 -23.62 -9.43 -23.03
CA SER A 295 -23.15 -8.48 -22.02
C SER A 295 -22.05 -7.52 -22.51
N GLY A 296 -21.71 -7.55 -23.81
CA GLY A 296 -20.67 -6.71 -24.41
C GLY A 296 -19.23 -7.18 -24.18
N ALA A 297 -19.03 -8.27 -23.45
CA ALA A 297 -17.70 -8.79 -23.18
C ALA A 297 -17.11 -9.46 -24.44
N PRO A 298 -15.92 -9.05 -24.94
CA PRO A 298 -15.31 -9.65 -26.11
C PRO A 298 -14.73 -11.03 -25.81
N TRP A 299 -14.77 -11.92 -26.80
CA TRP A 299 -14.25 -13.28 -26.73
C TRP A 299 -13.60 -13.70 -28.06
N PHE A 300 -12.76 -14.73 -27.99
CA PHE A 300 -12.09 -15.36 -29.14
C PHE A 300 -12.28 -16.87 -29.06
N GLN A 301 -12.46 -17.52 -30.21
CA GLN A 301 -12.46 -18.97 -30.33
C GLN A 301 -11.81 -19.40 -31.64
N CYS A 302 -10.91 -20.37 -31.55
CA CYS A 302 -10.38 -21.11 -32.68
C CYS A 302 -10.76 -22.59 -32.54
N TYR A 303 -11.16 -23.22 -33.64
CA TYR A 303 -11.54 -24.64 -33.70
C TYR A 303 -10.48 -25.53 -34.36
N HIS A 304 -9.28 -25.00 -34.63
CA HIS A 304 -8.14 -25.80 -35.08
C HIS A 304 -7.40 -26.41 -33.89
N ASP A 305 -6.61 -27.46 -34.13
CA ASP A 305 -5.84 -28.18 -33.09
C ASP A 305 -4.91 -27.27 -32.26
N HIS A 306 -4.49 -26.12 -32.79
CA HIS A 306 -3.63 -25.15 -32.10
C HIS A 306 -4.41 -24.10 -31.29
N GLY A 307 -5.73 -24.07 -31.40
CA GLY A 307 -6.59 -23.07 -30.80
C GLY A 307 -6.96 -23.34 -29.34
N GLU A 308 -6.66 -24.53 -28.82
CA GLU A 308 -7.03 -24.92 -27.46
C GLU A 308 -6.32 -24.04 -26.42
N GLY A 309 -7.10 -23.48 -25.48
CA GLY A 309 -6.58 -22.65 -24.38
C GLY A 309 -6.36 -21.17 -24.68
N PHE A 310 -6.47 -20.72 -25.94
CA PHE A 310 -6.34 -19.30 -26.29
C PHE A 310 -7.61 -18.51 -26.03
N THR A 311 -7.47 -17.34 -25.43
CA THR A 311 -8.57 -16.43 -25.11
C THR A 311 -8.42 -15.08 -25.82
N TRP A 312 -9.44 -14.22 -25.68
CA TRP A 312 -9.37 -12.84 -26.16
C TRP A 312 -8.15 -12.08 -25.64
N ARG A 313 -7.71 -12.35 -24.41
CA ARG A 313 -6.52 -11.69 -23.84
C ARG A 313 -5.23 -12.07 -24.54
N ASP A 314 -5.18 -13.28 -25.09
CA ASP A 314 -4.00 -13.81 -25.78
C ASP A 314 -3.96 -13.32 -27.23
N VAL A 315 -5.13 -13.10 -27.83
CA VAL A 315 -5.27 -12.68 -29.23
C VAL A 315 -5.28 -11.16 -29.40
N ARG A 316 -5.89 -10.38 -28.51
CA ARG A 316 -5.94 -8.92 -28.65
C ARG A 316 -4.56 -8.28 -28.88
N PRO A 317 -3.47 -8.70 -28.20
CA PRO A 317 -2.13 -8.15 -28.44
C PRO A 317 -1.59 -8.35 -29.86
N THR A 318 -2.07 -9.31 -30.64
CA THR A 318 -1.62 -9.52 -32.02
C THR A 318 -2.08 -8.41 -32.97
N PHE A 319 -3.22 -7.77 -32.65
CA PHE A 319 -3.79 -6.65 -33.43
C PHE A 319 -3.57 -5.29 -32.75
N GLU A 320 -3.56 -5.28 -31.41
CA GLU A 320 -3.30 -4.10 -30.60
C GLU A 320 -2.10 -4.37 -29.68
N PRO A 321 -0.87 -4.25 -30.18
CA PRO A 321 0.32 -4.43 -29.37
C PRO A 321 0.29 -3.56 -28.12
N ASN A 322 0.65 -4.15 -26.99
CA ASN A 322 0.67 -3.49 -25.69
C ASN A 322 -0.72 -3.06 -25.16
N CYS A 323 -1.84 -3.59 -25.67
CA CYS A 323 -3.21 -3.23 -25.23
C CYS A 323 -3.46 -3.31 -23.71
N TYR A 324 -2.66 -4.10 -22.98
CA TYR A 324 -2.73 -4.22 -21.52
C TYR A 324 -1.57 -3.55 -20.79
N VAL A 325 -0.62 -2.95 -21.52
CA VAL A 325 0.46 -2.16 -20.94
C VAL A 325 -0.06 -0.74 -20.72
N PRO A 326 0.09 -0.20 -19.50
CA PRO A 326 -0.34 1.16 -19.25
C PRO A 326 0.41 2.16 -20.14
N TRP A 327 -0.31 3.11 -20.76
CA TRP A 327 0.22 3.90 -21.89
C TRP A 327 1.41 4.81 -21.55
N TRP A 328 1.71 5.01 -20.25
CA TRP A 328 2.92 5.72 -19.78
C TRP A 328 4.21 4.90 -19.93
N VAL A 329 4.12 3.58 -20.09
CA VAL A 329 5.27 2.72 -20.42
C VAL A 329 5.55 2.75 -21.93
N LYS A 330 4.52 2.97 -22.77
CA LYS A 330 4.66 2.99 -24.25
C LYS A 330 5.40 4.23 -24.78
N ALA A 331 5.52 5.30 -24.01
CA ALA A 331 6.21 6.53 -24.40
C ALA A 331 7.75 6.44 -24.29
N VAL A 332 8.29 5.40 -23.65
CA VAL A 332 9.75 5.18 -23.52
C VAL A 332 10.34 4.52 -24.76
N ALA A 333 9.54 3.76 -25.53
CA ALA A 333 10.04 2.95 -26.66
C ALA A 333 10.02 3.65 -28.04
N LYS A 334 9.64 4.93 -28.13
CA LYS A 334 9.66 5.71 -29.39
C LYS A 334 10.76 6.78 -29.46
N ASN A 335 11.62 6.85 -28.45
CA ASN A 335 12.82 7.71 -28.46
C ASN A 335 14.11 6.90 -28.29
N GLY A 336 14.08 5.62 -28.69
CA GLY A 336 15.26 4.77 -28.90
C GLY A 336 15.48 4.57 -30.38
#